data_AF-A0A3D2V2I8-F1
#
_entry.id   AF-A0A3D2V2I8-F1
#
_cell.length_a   1.000
_cell.length_b   1.000
_cell.length_c   1.000
_cell.angle_alpha   90.00
_cell.angle_beta   90.00
_cell.angle_gamma   90.00
#
_symmetry.space_group_name_H-M   'P 1'
#
loop_
_entity.id
_entity.type
_entity.pdbx_description
1 polymer ?
#
loop_
_entity_poly.entity_id
_entity_poly.type
_entity_poly.pdbx_seq_one_letter_code
_entity_poly.pdbx_strand_id
1 'polypeptide(L)'
;PLVAGDRVDAVMVGAVTKFTDEYIDRYGKVQKSIASGLEFTAFLVDPRTREVIWGARFVGRQKSGIQHFDQHKGRWLNKKDFTRSAMKFVLKEFRNRDGTENP
;
A
#
# COMPACT_ATOMS: atom_id res chain seq x y z
N PRO A 1 -36.19 -17.22 3.58
CA PRO A 1 -34.93 -17.38 4.33
C PRO A 1 -33.82 -16.50 3.74
N LEU A 2 -33.52 -15.37 4.38
CA LEU A 2 -32.28 -14.62 4.20
C LEU A 2 -31.56 -14.69 5.54
N VAL A 3 -30.37 -15.27 5.51
CA VAL A 3 -29.59 -15.69 6.67
C VAL A 3 -29.33 -14.50 7.59
N ALA A 4 -29.69 -14.64 8.87
CA ALA A 4 -29.12 -13.84 9.95
C ALA A 4 -27.64 -14.28 10.11
N GLY A 5 -26.72 -13.63 9.41
CA GLY A 5 -25.30 -13.97 9.42
C GLY A 5 -24.46 -12.82 8.87
N ASP A 6 -23.45 -12.44 9.65
CA ASP A 6 -22.37 -11.49 9.33
C ASP A 6 -22.74 -9.99 9.27
N ARG A 7 -23.05 -9.40 10.43
CA ARG A 7 -22.91 -7.96 10.63
C ARG A 7 -21.41 -7.62 10.68
N VAL A 8 -20.88 -6.97 9.65
CA VAL A 8 -19.53 -6.39 9.64
C VAL A 8 -19.53 -5.01 10.28
N ASP A 9 -18.54 -4.73 11.13
CA ASP A 9 -18.41 -3.45 11.83
C ASP A 9 -17.84 -2.33 10.96
N ALA A 10 -17.01 -2.70 9.97
CA ALA A 10 -16.45 -1.78 9.00
C ALA A 10 -16.01 -2.50 7.71
N VAL A 11 -15.96 -1.77 6.60
CA VAL A 11 -15.50 -2.27 5.30
C VAL A 11 -14.26 -1.50 4.87
N MET A 12 -13.18 -2.21 4.56
CA MET A 12 -11.99 -1.60 3.96
C MET A 12 -12.11 -1.57 2.44
N VAL A 13 -12.05 -0.38 1.85
CA VAL A 13 -12.07 -0.15 0.40
C VAL A 13 -10.74 0.47 0.00
N GLY A 14 -10.10 -0.07 -1.03
CA GLY A 14 -8.84 0.46 -1.53
C GLY A 14 -8.81 0.57 -3.04
N ALA A 15 -8.02 1.52 -3.54
CA ALA A 15 -7.78 1.74 -4.96
C ALA A 15 -6.27 1.81 -5.22
N VAL A 16 -5.80 1.00 -6.17
CA VAL A 16 -4.41 1.03 -6.64
C VAL A 16 -4.34 1.99 -7.82
N THR A 17 -3.63 3.11 -7.65
CA THR A 17 -3.49 4.16 -8.68
C THR A 17 -2.19 4.03 -9.47
N LYS A 18 -1.19 3.31 -8.94
CA LYS A 18 0.03 2.98 -9.67
C LYS A 18 0.57 1.61 -9.27
N PHE A 19 0.82 0.76 -10.26
CA PHE A 19 1.46 -0.55 -10.06
C PHE A 19 2.37 -0.91 -11.23
N THR A 20 3.49 -0.21 -11.35
CA THR A 20 4.37 -0.33 -12.52
C THR A 20 5.82 -0.53 -12.14
N ASP A 21 6.49 -1.33 -12.94
CA ASP A 21 7.93 -1.57 -13.00
C ASP A 21 8.49 -1.06 -14.33
N GLU A 22 7.80 -0.11 -14.97
CA GLU A 22 8.15 0.47 -16.26
C GLU A 22 8.08 2.00 -16.21
N TYR A 23 8.87 2.65 -17.07
CA TYR A 23 8.83 4.09 -17.28
C TYR A 23 8.88 4.41 -18.77
N ILE A 24 8.34 5.58 -19.15
CA ILE A 24 8.45 6.09 -20.52
C ILE A 24 9.72 6.95 -20.59
N ASP A 25 10.63 6.60 -21.49
CA ASP A 25 11.84 7.38 -21.71
C ASP A 25 11.56 8.67 -22.51
N ARG A 26 12.58 9.52 -22.66
CA ARG A 26 12.48 10.80 -23.39
C ARG A 26 12.11 10.65 -24.87
N TYR A 27 12.16 9.44 -25.42
CA TYR A 27 11.81 9.12 -26.79
C TYR A 27 10.44 8.43 -26.89
N GLY A 28 9.66 8.40 -25.80
CA GLY A 28 8.34 7.78 -25.76
C GLY A 28 8.38 6.26 -25.72
N LYS A 29 9.54 5.62 -25.53
CA LYS A 29 9.62 4.16 -25.45
C LYS A 29 9.40 3.69 -24.02
N VAL A 30 8.60 2.64 -23.88
CA VAL A 30 8.42 1.94 -22.60
C VAL A 30 9.70 1.17 -22.29
N GLN A 31 10.32 1.51 -21.16
CA GLN A 31 11.51 0.86 -20.65
C GLN A 31 11.18 0.16 -19.34
N LYS A 32 11.74 -1.04 -19.16
CA LYS A 32 11.70 -1.69 -17.85
C LYS A 32 12.48 -0.83 -16.86
N SER A 33 11.79 -0.41 -15.82
CA SER A 33 12.33 0.33 -14.69
C SER A 33 12.89 -0.65 -13.67
N ILE A 34 14.13 -0.42 -13.26
CA ILE A 34 14.68 -1.06 -12.05
C ILE A 34 13.99 -0.50 -10.79
N ALA A 35 13.35 0.67 -10.91
CA ALA A 35 12.56 1.29 -9.85
C ALA A 35 11.08 0.93 -9.98
N SER A 36 10.59 0.06 -9.09
CA SER A 36 9.16 -0.24 -8.98
C SER A 36 8.43 0.91 -8.29
N GLY A 37 7.30 1.33 -8.87
CA GLY A 37 6.42 2.36 -8.33
C GLY A 37 5.09 1.76 -7.88
N LEU A 38 4.71 2.04 -6.64
CA LEU A 38 3.44 1.65 -6.05
C LEU A 38 2.74 2.86 -5.47
N GLU A 39 1.47 3.02 -5.86
CA GLU A 39 0.59 4.01 -5.27
C GLU A 39 -0.78 3.38 -5.03
N PHE A 40 -1.28 3.53 -3.81
CA PHE A 40 -2.63 3.12 -3.48
C PHE A 40 -3.19 4.00 -2.37
N THR A 41 -4.52 4.01 -2.29
CA THR A 41 -5.28 4.62 -1.20
C THR A 41 -6.15 3.54 -0.57
N ALA A 42 -6.33 3.60 0.74
CA ALA A 42 -7.20 2.72 1.50
C ALA A 42 -8.07 3.55 2.43
N PHE A 43 -9.34 3.17 2.54
CA PHE A 43 -10.34 3.77 3.41
C PHE A 43 -11.04 2.68 4.21
N LEU A 44 -11.35 2.98 5.46
CA LEU A 44 -12.25 2.18 6.28
C LEU A 44 -13.59 2.93 6.35
N VAL A 45 -14.67 2.24 6.02
CA VAL A 45 -16.02 2.82 5.90
C VAL A 45 -16.95 2.12 6.87
N ASP A 46 -17.73 2.89 7.63
CA ASP A 46 -18.88 2.36 8.35
C ASP A 46 -19.99 2.04 7.34
N PRO A 47 -20.37 0.78 7.13
CA PRO A 47 -21.36 0.41 6.12
C PRO A 47 -22.78 0.91 6.45
N ARG A 48 -23.06 1.27 7.71
CA ARG A 48 -24.37 1.76 8.17
C ARG A 48 -24.54 3.24 7.85
N THR A 49 -23.53 4.06 8.17
CA THR A 49 -23.56 5.52 7.96
C THR A 49 -22.99 5.93 6.60
N ARG A 50 -22.19 5.05 5.97
CA ARG A 50 -21.38 5.32 4.77
C ARG A 50 -20.27 6.34 5.00
N GLU A 51 -19.92 6.62 6.25
CA GLU A 51 -18.86 7.55 6.60
C GLU A 51 -17.48 6.89 6.52
N VAL A 52 -16.49 7.64 6.07
CA VAL A 52 -15.09 7.23 6.09
C VAL A 52 -14.55 7.46 7.49
N ILE A 53 -14.37 6.38 8.24
CA ILE A 53 -13.89 6.44 9.62
C ILE A 53 -12.35 6.46 9.68
N TRP A 54 -11.65 5.98 8.65
CA TRP A 54 -10.19 6.04 8.53
C TRP A 54 -9.75 6.12 7.06
N GLY A 55 -8.60 6.73 6.79
CA GLY A 55 -8.01 6.73 5.46
C GLY A 55 -6.49 6.84 5.47
N ALA A 56 -5.84 6.24 4.49
CA ALA A 56 -4.41 6.37 4.24
C ALA A 56 -4.10 6.34 2.75
N ARG A 57 -3.05 7.07 2.37
CA ARG A 57 -2.47 7.04 1.02
C ARG A 57 -1.02 6.65 1.11
N PHE A 58 -0.62 5.70 0.28
CA PHE A 58 0.77 5.30 0.12
C PHE A 58 1.26 5.71 -1.26
N VAL A 59 2.40 6.41 -1.30
CA VAL A 59 3.14 6.74 -2.52
C VAL A 59 4.57 6.29 -2.32
N GLY A 60 4.97 5.20 -2.99
CA GLY A 60 6.29 4.62 -2.84
C GLY A 60 6.97 4.38 -4.19
N ARG A 61 8.26 4.66 -4.23
CA ARG A 61 9.13 4.25 -5.34
C ARG A 61 10.37 3.59 -4.75
N GLN A 62 10.69 2.38 -5.19
CA GLN A 62 11.95 1.75 -4.84
C GLN A 62 13.04 2.37 -5.72
N LYS A 63 13.82 3.34 -5.22
CA LYS A 63 14.92 3.97 -5.99
C LYS A 63 16.05 2.96 -6.22
N SER A 64 16.64 2.94 -7.41
CA SER A 64 17.86 2.21 -7.71
C SER A 64 19.06 2.95 -7.10
N GLY A 65 19.43 2.62 -5.87
CA GLY A 65 20.63 3.16 -5.22
C GLY A 65 21.80 2.18 -5.32
N ILE A 66 22.97 2.66 -5.75
CA ILE A 66 24.25 1.93 -5.91
C ILE A 66 24.89 1.53 -4.54
N GLN A 67 24.13 1.46 -3.45
CA GLN A 67 24.69 1.20 -2.11
C GLN A 67 24.03 0.00 -1.45
N HIS A 68 24.88 -0.88 -0.93
CA HIS A 68 24.61 -2.17 -0.28
C HIS A 68 24.55 -3.40 -1.20
N PHE A 69 25.68 -3.71 -1.84
CA PHE A 69 25.96 -5.07 -2.31
C PHE A 69 26.40 -6.02 -1.18
N ASP A 70 26.75 -5.52 0.01
CA ASP A 70 27.65 -6.28 0.90
C ASP A 70 27.07 -6.81 2.22
N GLN A 71 25.82 -6.52 2.60
CA GLN A 71 25.31 -6.97 3.92
C GLN A 71 24.02 -7.78 3.91
N HIS A 72 23.26 -7.76 2.82
CA HIS A 72 22.18 -8.71 2.59
C HIS A 72 22.13 -9.01 1.09
N LYS A 73 22.76 -10.12 0.67
CA LYS A 73 22.71 -10.70 -0.70
C LYS A 73 21.64 -10.02 -1.55
N GLY A 74 22.02 -8.99 -2.33
CA GLY A 74 21.18 -7.93 -2.90
C GLY A 74 19.84 -8.37 -3.50
N ARG A 75 18.90 -8.75 -2.63
CA ARG A 75 17.61 -9.29 -3.03
C ARG A 75 16.67 -8.11 -3.04
N TRP A 76 16.64 -7.46 -4.20
CA TRP A 76 15.52 -6.68 -4.68
C TRP A 76 14.23 -7.28 -4.11
N LEU A 77 13.47 -6.49 -3.35
CA LEU A 77 12.09 -6.88 -3.09
C LEU A 77 11.44 -7.01 -4.46
N ASN A 78 11.07 -8.23 -4.85
CA ASN A 78 10.24 -8.40 -6.02
C ASN A 78 8.97 -7.55 -5.82
N LYS A 79 8.30 -7.17 -6.90
CA LYS A 79 7.11 -6.28 -6.88
C LYS A 79 6.09 -6.66 -5.81
N LYS A 80 5.94 -7.96 -5.53
CA LYS A 80 5.07 -8.53 -4.50
C LYS A 80 5.57 -8.25 -3.08
N ASP A 81 6.86 -8.41 -2.81
CA ASP A 81 7.44 -8.14 -1.48
C ASP A 81 7.45 -6.64 -1.16
N PHE A 82 7.73 -5.78 -2.14
CA PHE A 82 7.62 -4.32 -1.97
C PHE A 82 6.18 -3.91 -1.65
N THR A 83 5.21 -4.43 -2.41
CA THR A 83 3.78 -4.18 -2.18
C THR A 83 3.31 -4.71 -0.83
N ARG A 84 3.77 -5.90 -0.43
CA ARG A 84 3.48 -6.48 0.87
C ARG A 84 4.02 -5.61 2.01
N SER A 85 5.26 -5.12 1.89
CA SER A 85 5.85 -4.23 2.89
C SER A 85 5.12 -2.90 2.99
N ALA A 86 4.73 -2.31 1.85
CA ALA A 86 3.92 -1.09 1.81
C ALA A 86 2.55 -1.26 2.47
N MET A 87 1.85 -2.37 2.19
CA MET A 87 0.57 -2.67 2.81
C MET A 87 0.71 -2.90 4.33
N LYS A 88 1.75 -3.65 4.76
CA LYS A 88 2.05 -3.83 6.19
C LYS A 88 2.31 -2.52 6.91
N PHE A 89 3.02 -1.59 6.27
CA PHE A 89 3.25 -0.26 6.81
C PHE A 89 1.93 0.49 7.03
N VAL A 90 1.09 0.56 6.00
CA VAL A 90 -0.22 1.24 6.09
C VAL A 90 -1.14 0.62 7.14
N LEU A 91 -1.19 -0.72 7.23
CA LEU A 91 -2.01 -1.42 8.22
C LEU A 91 -1.46 -1.32 9.65
N LYS A 92 -0.15 -1.07 9.82
CA LYS A 92 0.42 -0.80 11.14
C LYS A 92 -0.05 0.55 11.67
N GLU A 93 -0.10 1.57 10.82
CA GLU A 93 -0.64 2.88 11.19
C GLU A 93 -2.12 2.81 11.57
N PHE A 94 -2.89 1.93 10.93
CA PHE A 94 -4.27 1.64 11.36
C PHE A 94 -4.33 1.10 12.79
N ARG A 95 -3.51 0.09 13.14
CA ARG A 95 -3.51 -0.55 14.46
C ARG A 95 -3.11 0.40 15.59
N ASN A 96 -2.29 1.40 15.31
CA ASN A 96 -1.80 2.34 16.32
C ASN A 96 -2.85 3.39 16.75
N ARG A 97 -4.03 3.41 16.11
CA ARG A 97 -5.07 4.40 16.40
C ARG A 97 -5.73 4.25 17.77
N ASP A 98 -5.72 3.05 18.34
CA ASP A 98 -6.36 2.75 19.64
C ASP A 98 -5.43 3.04 20.85
N GLY A 99 -4.28 3.70 20.65
CA GLY A 99 -3.15 3.64 21.60
C GLY A 99 -2.54 4.96 22.09
N THR A 100 -3.13 6.13 21.83
CA THR A 100 -2.66 7.41 22.42
C THR A 100 -3.80 8.41 22.61
N GLU A 101 -4.68 8.12 23.56
CA GLU A 101 -5.26 9.14 24.42
C GLU A 101 -4.80 8.81 25.84
N ASN A 102 -3.66 9.37 26.26
CA ASN A 102 -3.37 9.56 27.68
C ASN A 102 -3.21 11.08 27.89
N PRO A 103 -3.93 11.67 28.86
CA PRO A 103 -3.90 13.11 29.15
C PRO A 103 -2.53 13.59 29.66
#